data_AF-A0A2H9MN40-F1
#
_entry.id   AF-A0A2H9MN40-F1
#
_cell.length_a   1.000
_cell.length_b   1.000
_cell.length_c   1.000
_cell.angle_alpha   90.00
_cell.angle_beta   90.00
_cell.angle_gamma   90.00
#
_symmetry.space_group_name_H-M   'P 1'
#
loop_
_entity.id
_entity.type
_entity.pdbx_description
1 polymer ?
#
loop_
_entity_poly.entity_id
_entity_poly.type
_entity_poly.pdbx_seq_one_letter_code
_entity_poly.pdbx_strand_id
1 'polypeptide(L)'
;MRISEEVKEALKTKVPVVALESTIISHGMPYPKNIEVAIEVEQVVRKEGGIPANIGVIKGEIVVGLSKSEIKYIGSAKEVMKLSTREIPICIMRKKDGATTVSATSFIAERAGIKVFATGGVGGVHRDVFESLDISRDLEELSERSIIIVSSGVKSILD
;
A
#
# COMPACT_ATOMS: atom_id res chain seq x y z
N MET A 1 15.01 -2.73 -3.06
CA MET A 1 13.60 -2.78 -3.51
C MET A 1 13.51 -3.80 -4.62
N ARG A 2 12.64 -4.80 -4.46
CA ARG A 2 12.35 -5.80 -5.46
C ARG A 2 11.02 -5.48 -6.13
N ILE A 3 11.06 -5.35 -7.46
CA ILE A 3 9.86 -5.22 -8.29
C ILE A 3 9.64 -6.58 -8.95
N SER A 4 8.42 -7.11 -8.93
CA SER A 4 8.10 -8.37 -9.58
C SER A 4 8.34 -8.28 -11.10
N GLU A 5 8.68 -9.41 -11.73
CA GLU A 5 8.92 -9.44 -13.18
C GLU A 5 7.67 -9.04 -13.97
N GLU A 6 6.47 -9.40 -13.49
CA GLU A 6 5.20 -9.00 -14.10
C GLU A 6 5.03 -7.47 -14.10
N VAL A 7 5.32 -6.81 -12.97
CA VAL A 7 5.24 -5.35 -12.87
C VAL A 7 6.33 -4.68 -13.70
N LYS A 8 7.57 -5.20 -13.69
CA LYS A 8 8.65 -4.67 -14.53
C LYS A 8 8.32 -4.72 -16.01
N GLU A 9 7.79 -5.85 -16.49
CA GLU A 9 7.45 -6.01 -17.90
C GLU A 9 6.26 -5.11 -18.27
N ALA A 10 5.25 -4.99 -17.40
CA ALA A 10 4.13 -4.08 -17.60
C ALA A 10 4.58 -2.62 -17.75
N LEU A 11 5.48 -2.15 -16.87
CA LEU A 11 6.04 -0.81 -16.94
C LEU A 11 6.84 -0.60 -18.24
N LYS A 12 7.65 -1.58 -18.65
CA LYS A 12 8.45 -1.52 -19.88
C LYS A 12 7.58 -1.49 -21.14
N THR A 13 6.52 -2.28 -21.15
CA THR A 13 5.59 -2.41 -22.29
C THR A 13 4.44 -1.40 -22.25
N LYS A 14 4.42 -0.52 -21.24
CA LYS A 14 3.37 0.51 -21.02
C LYS A 14 1.98 -0.08 -20.81
N VAL A 15 1.89 -1.29 -20.29
CA VAL A 15 0.64 -1.85 -19.76
C VAL A 15 0.32 -1.13 -18.43
N PRO A 16 -0.93 -0.69 -18.19
CA PRO A 16 -1.29 0.01 -16.96
C PRO A 16 -0.98 -0.81 -15.71
N VAL A 17 -0.28 -0.21 -14.75
CA VAL A 17 -0.02 -0.80 -13.43
C VAL A 17 -0.79 -0.03 -12.37
N VAL A 18 -1.48 -0.74 -11.49
CA VAL A 18 -2.21 -0.17 -10.35
C VAL A 18 -1.54 -0.63 -9.06
N ALA A 19 -0.96 0.29 -8.31
CA ALA A 19 -0.45 0.01 -6.97
C ALA A 19 -1.62 -0.30 -6.02
N LEU A 20 -1.36 -1.14 -5.02
CA LEU A 20 -2.30 -1.54 -3.97
C LEU A 20 -1.56 -1.55 -2.62
N GLU A 21 -2.19 -1.04 -1.56
CA GLU A 21 -1.58 -0.99 -0.22
C GLU A 21 -1.72 -2.32 0.53
N SER A 22 -0.81 -2.58 1.48
CA SER A 22 -0.86 -3.78 2.33
C SER A 22 -1.41 -3.53 3.73
N THR A 23 -1.61 -2.27 4.15
CA THR A 23 -2.22 -1.99 5.47
C THR A 23 -3.63 -2.54 5.59
N ILE A 24 -4.43 -2.48 4.53
CA ILE A 24 -5.75 -3.13 4.49
C ILE A 24 -5.68 -4.65 4.77
N ILE A 25 -4.56 -5.29 4.43
CA ILE A 25 -4.33 -6.73 4.61
C ILE A 25 -3.99 -7.04 6.08
N SER A 26 -3.05 -6.32 6.69
CA SER A 26 -2.60 -6.67 8.06
C SER A 26 -3.35 -5.95 9.18
N HIS A 27 -3.93 -4.78 8.91
CA HIS A 27 -4.49 -3.90 9.95
C HIS A 27 -5.90 -3.40 9.63
N GLY A 28 -6.36 -3.53 8.39
CA GLY A 28 -7.67 -3.02 7.96
C GLY A 28 -8.80 -4.03 8.01
N MET A 29 -8.50 -5.34 7.97
CA MET A 29 -9.50 -6.40 7.90
C MET A 29 -9.10 -7.61 8.74
N PRO A 30 -10.07 -8.37 9.29
CA PRO A 30 -9.79 -9.59 10.02
C PRO A 30 -9.37 -10.73 9.09
N TYR A 31 -8.54 -11.64 9.60
CA TYR A 31 -8.24 -12.92 8.93
C TYR A 31 -9.45 -13.87 8.98
N PRO A 32 -9.75 -14.64 7.91
CA PRO A 32 -9.04 -14.74 6.63
C PRO A 32 -9.50 -13.73 5.56
N LYS A 33 -10.50 -12.90 5.88
CA LYS A 33 -11.14 -11.99 4.91
C LYS A 33 -10.15 -10.99 4.30
N ASN A 34 -9.16 -10.57 5.07
CA ASN A 34 -8.06 -9.73 4.60
C ASN A 34 -7.34 -10.27 3.36
N ILE A 35 -7.02 -11.57 3.33
CA ILE A 35 -6.33 -12.22 2.21
C ILE A 35 -7.29 -12.40 1.03
N GLU A 36 -8.53 -12.80 1.30
CA GLU A 36 -9.56 -12.94 0.26
C GLU A 36 -9.76 -11.63 -0.48
N VAL A 37 -9.95 -10.52 0.24
CA VAL A 37 -10.13 -9.20 -0.35
C VAL A 37 -8.88 -8.75 -1.10
N ALA A 38 -7.68 -8.97 -0.57
CA ALA A 38 -6.45 -8.64 -1.29
C ALA A 38 -6.37 -9.34 -2.65
N ILE A 39 -6.74 -10.63 -2.70
CA ILE A 39 -6.76 -11.41 -3.94
C ILE A 39 -7.89 -10.96 -4.88
N GLU A 40 -9.09 -10.71 -4.35
CA GLU A 40 -10.24 -10.22 -5.12
C GLU A 40 -9.93 -8.89 -5.79
N VAL A 41 -9.31 -7.94 -5.08
CA VAL A 41 -8.91 -6.64 -5.64
C VAL A 41 -7.87 -6.80 -6.74
N GLU A 42 -6.89 -7.70 -6.60
CA GLU A 42 -5.96 -8.03 -7.70
C GLU A 42 -6.71 -8.57 -8.93
N GLN A 43 -7.73 -9.41 -8.74
CA GLN A 43 -8.52 -9.93 -9.86
C GLN A 43 -9.33 -8.85 -10.55
N VAL A 44 -9.88 -7.89 -9.80
CA VAL A 44 -10.61 -6.74 -10.39
C VAL A 44 -9.69 -5.93 -11.29
N VAL A 45 -8.49 -5.58 -10.83
CA VAL A 45 -7.50 -4.84 -11.66
C VAL A 45 -7.18 -5.62 -12.94
N ARG A 46 -6.95 -6.93 -12.82
CA ARG A 46 -6.65 -7.81 -13.97
C ARG A 46 -7.80 -7.90 -14.96
N LYS A 47 -9.03 -8.00 -14.46
CA LYS A 47 -10.25 -8.06 -15.28
C LYS A 47 -10.43 -6.79 -16.14
N GLU A 48 -10.03 -5.65 -15.60
CA GLU A 48 -10.03 -4.36 -16.32
C GLU A 48 -8.78 -4.13 -17.18
N GLY A 49 -7.92 -5.15 -17.35
CA GLY A 49 -6.73 -5.10 -18.21
C GLY A 49 -5.49 -4.45 -17.59
N GLY A 50 -5.53 -4.14 -16.29
CA GLY A 50 -4.37 -3.63 -15.55
C GLY A 50 -3.55 -4.74 -14.88
N ILE A 51 -2.33 -4.39 -14.47
CA ILE A 51 -1.47 -5.24 -13.66
C ILE A 51 -1.46 -4.73 -12.21
N PRO A 52 -1.92 -5.53 -11.23
CA PRO A 52 -1.90 -5.12 -9.84
C PRO A 52 -0.48 -5.21 -9.26
N ALA A 53 -0.12 -4.23 -8.44
CA ALA A 53 1.13 -4.21 -7.70
C ALA A 53 0.84 -3.99 -6.21
N ASN A 54 0.56 -5.07 -5.47
CA ASN A 54 0.53 -5.02 -4.01
C ASN A 54 1.92 -4.67 -3.46
N ILE A 55 2.01 -3.64 -2.62
CA ILE A 55 3.27 -3.12 -2.10
C ILE A 55 3.39 -3.40 -0.60
N GLY A 56 4.52 -3.95 -0.18
CA GLY A 56 4.81 -4.22 1.23
C GLY A 56 6.30 -4.34 1.50
N VAL A 57 6.66 -4.71 2.73
CA VAL A 57 8.04 -5.04 3.12
C VAL A 57 8.05 -6.46 3.67
N ILE A 58 8.92 -7.31 3.11
CA ILE A 58 9.14 -8.69 3.56
C ILE A 58 10.56 -8.81 4.08
N LYS A 59 10.74 -9.11 5.37
CA LYS A 59 12.05 -9.30 6.03
C LYS A 59 13.03 -8.16 5.73
N GLY A 60 12.54 -6.93 5.72
CA GLY A 60 13.30 -5.72 5.41
C GLY A 60 13.53 -5.43 3.92
N GLU A 61 12.98 -6.21 3.01
CA GLU A 61 13.00 -5.91 1.58
C GLU A 61 11.68 -5.26 1.15
N ILE A 62 11.72 -4.05 0.60
CA ILE A 62 10.56 -3.45 -0.09
C ILE A 62 10.23 -4.30 -1.31
N VAL A 63 8.97 -4.74 -1.43
CA VAL A 63 8.44 -5.53 -2.54
C VAL A 63 7.33 -4.77 -3.24
N VAL A 64 7.43 -4.64 -4.56
CA VAL A 64 6.40 -4.08 -5.44
C VAL A 64 5.87 -5.19 -6.34
N GLY A 65 4.61 -5.57 -6.15
CA GLY A 65 4.04 -6.77 -6.74
C GLY A 65 4.30 -8.00 -5.86
N LEU A 66 3.72 -8.01 -4.65
CA LEU A 66 3.73 -9.18 -3.78
C LEU A 66 3.11 -10.39 -4.49
N SER A 67 3.75 -11.56 -4.34
CA SER A 67 3.18 -12.83 -4.78
C SER A 67 2.00 -13.23 -3.90
N LYS A 68 1.15 -14.14 -4.41
CA LYS A 68 0.04 -14.73 -3.63
C LYS A 68 0.52 -15.34 -2.30
N SER A 69 1.69 -15.96 -2.28
CA SER A 69 2.30 -16.50 -1.06
C SER A 69 2.71 -15.41 -0.07
N GLU A 70 3.23 -14.29 -0.55
CA GLU A 70 3.64 -13.17 0.31
C GLU A 70 2.44 -12.41 0.85
N ILE A 71 1.37 -12.26 0.07
CA ILE A 71 0.08 -11.73 0.55
C ILE A 71 -0.47 -12.60 1.67
N LYS A 72 -0.49 -13.92 1.47
CA LYS A 72 -0.92 -14.88 2.51
C LYS A 72 -0.04 -14.79 3.75
N TYR A 73 1.27 -14.66 3.57
CA TYR A 73 2.23 -14.52 4.65
C TYR A 73 1.96 -13.25 5.47
N ILE A 74 1.88 -12.08 4.82
CA ILE A 74 1.59 -10.79 5.49
C ILE A 74 0.22 -10.80 6.17
N GLY A 75 -0.80 -11.40 5.54
CA GLY A 75 -2.16 -11.45 6.09
C GLY A 75 -2.35 -12.44 7.24
N SER A 76 -1.41 -13.37 7.46
CA SER A 76 -1.46 -14.36 8.55
C SER A 76 -0.37 -14.15 9.61
N ALA A 77 0.60 -13.28 9.37
CA ALA A 77 1.67 -12.96 10.30
C ALA A 77 1.14 -12.20 11.53
N LYS A 78 1.65 -12.56 12.72
CA LYS A 78 1.27 -11.91 13.99
C LYS A 78 1.90 -10.54 14.19
N GLU A 79 3.11 -10.33 13.66
CA GLU A 79 3.87 -9.10 13.84
C GLU A 79 4.21 -8.48 12.48
N VAL A 80 3.32 -7.62 11.99
CA VAL A 80 3.57 -6.81 10.80
C VAL A 80 3.59 -5.35 11.21
N MET A 81 4.68 -4.64 10.93
CA MET A 81 4.73 -3.21 11.21
C MET A 81 3.77 -2.46 10.29
N LYS A 82 2.91 -1.59 10.83
CA LYS A 82 2.22 -0.59 10.02
C LYS A 82 3.21 0.50 9.61
N LEU A 83 3.41 0.70 8.31
CA LEU A 83 4.43 1.59 7.77
C LEU A 83 3.80 2.81 7.10
N SER A 84 4.01 4.00 7.66
CA SER A 84 4.06 5.23 6.88
C SER A 84 5.49 5.42 6.33
N THR A 85 5.72 6.47 5.53
CA THR A 85 7.00 6.74 4.87
C THR A 85 8.16 6.78 5.88
N ARG A 86 7.93 7.32 7.08
CA ARG A 86 8.94 7.47 8.13
C ARG A 86 9.35 6.15 8.80
N GLU A 87 8.48 5.13 8.82
CA GLU A 87 8.81 3.82 9.40
C GLU A 87 9.59 2.90 8.45
N ILE A 88 9.60 3.19 7.14
CA ILE A 88 10.27 2.36 6.12
C ILE A 88 11.74 2.07 6.50
N PRO A 89 12.59 3.06 6.84
CA PRO A 89 14.01 2.79 7.15
C PRO A 89 14.19 1.87 8.35
N ILE A 90 13.36 2.05 9.40
CA ILE A 90 13.42 1.23 10.62
C ILE A 90 13.00 -0.21 10.31
N CYS A 91 11.97 -0.41 9.50
CA CYS A 91 11.51 -1.73 9.09
C CYS A 91 12.60 -2.49 8.30
N ILE A 92 13.23 -1.81 7.33
CA ILE A 92 14.34 -2.34 6.53
C ILE A 92 15.52 -2.73 7.41
N MET A 93 16.01 -1.79 8.23
CA MET A 93 17.17 -2.00 9.10
C MET A 93 16.98 -3.16 10.06
N ARG A 94 15.76 -3.30 10.63
CA ARG A 94 15.42 -4.37 11.57
C ARG A 94 15.05 -5.69 10.88
N LYS A 95 15.07 -5.75 9.55
CA LYS A 95 14.65 -6.91 8.76
C LYS A 95 13.25 -7.41 9.14
N LYS A 96 12.34 -6.47 9.43
CA LYS A 96 10.95 -6.77 9.81
C LYS A 96 10.05 -6.85 8.59
N ASP A 97 8.90 -7.47 8.78
CA ASP A 97 7.79 -7.39 7.83
C ASP A 97 6.98 -6.12 8.08
N GLY A 98 6.44 -5.55 7.01
CA GLY A 98 5.71 -4.29 7.09
C GLY A 98 4.62 -4.14 6.04
N ALA A 99 3.47 -3.66 6.50
CA ALA A 99 2.32 -3.32 5.69
C ALA A 99 2.31 -1.81 5.45
N THR A 100 2.30 -1.41 4.19
CA THR A 100 2.41 0.00 3.79
C THR A 100 1.05 0.69 3.84
N THR A 101 0.98 1.88 4.42
CA THR A 101 -0.19 2.79 4.35
C THR A 101 -0.21 3.52 3.03
N VAL A 102 -1.29 4.25 2.74
CA VAL A 102 -1.40 5.18 1.60
C VAL A 102 -0.14 6.01 1.39
N SER A 103 0.39 6.65 2.43
CA SER A 103 1.65 7.40 2.38
C SER A 103 2.85 6.57 1.89
N ALA A 104 3.15 5.45 2.55
CA ALA A 104 4.27 4.59 2.18
C ALA A 104 4.10 3.95 0.80
N THR A 105 2.88 3.50 0.47
CA THR A 105 2.55 2.92 -0.84
C THR A 105 2.76 3.95 -1.94
N SER A 106 2.30 5.19 -1.75
CA SER A 106 2.48 6.29 -2.72
C SER A 106 3.95 6.60 -2.97
N PHE A 107 4.73 6.72 -1.88
CA PHE A 107 6.17 6.96 -1.93
C PHE A 107 6.93 5.87 -2.72
N ILE A 108 6.59 4.60 -2.48
CA ILE A 108 7.24 3.45 -3.14
C ILE A 108 6.76 3.32 -4.60
N ALA A 109 5.45 3.45 -4.84
CA ALA A 109 4.85 3.34 -6.17
C ALA A 109 5.42 4.37 -7.14
N GLU A 110 5.52 5.63 -6.72
CA GLU A 110 6.13 6.69 -7.54
C GLU A 110 7.58 6.35 -7.94
N ARG A 111 8.39 5.86 -6.98
CA ARG A 111 9.79 5.43 -7.21
C ARG A 111 9.90 4.19 -8.09
N ALA A 112 8.89 3.34 -8.08
CA ALA A 112 8.78 2.21 -8.99
C ALA A 112 8.26 2.60 -10.38
N GLY A 113 7.91 3.87 -10.62
CA GLY A 113 7.38 4.36 -11.89
C GLY A 113 5.87 4.12 -12.07
N ILE A 114 5.16 3.71 -11.02
CA ILE A 114 3.72 3.50 -11.03
C ILE A 114 3.01 4.83 -10.76
N LYS A 115 2.01 5.17 -11.58
CA LYS A 115 1.31 6.46 -11.56
C LYS A 115 -0.11 6.43 -10.99
N VAL A 116 -0.66 5.23 -10.75
CA VAL A 116 -2.01 5.04 -10.22
C VAL A 116 -1.97 4.09 -9.02
N PHE A 117 -2.67 4.48 -7.96
CA PHE A 117 -2.82 3.71 -6.73
C PHE A 117 -4.31 3.67 -6.34
N ALA A 118 -4.83 2.48 -6.05
CA ALA A 118 -6.19 2.30 -5.55
C ALA A 118 -6.19 1.88 -4.07
N THR A 119 -7.04 2.52 -3.27
CA THR A 119 -7.22 2.23 -1.84
C THR A 119 -8.70 2.37 -1.44
N GLY A 120 -9.05 1.91 -0.23
CA GLY A 120 -10.38 2.12 0.32
C GLY A 120 -10.63 3.58 0.66
N GLY A 121 -9.82 4.16 1.56
CA GLY A 121 -9.94 5.56 1.98
C GLY A 121 -8.59 6.11 2.40
N VAL A 122 -8.35 7.38 2.11
CA VAL A 122 -7.12 8.07 2.53
C VAL A 122 -7.22 8.48 4.00
N GLY A 123 -6.08 8.59 4.68
CA GLY A 123 -6.00 9.30 5.94
C GLY A 123 -6.20 10.81 5.75
N GLY A 124 -6.31 11.53 6.85
CA GLY A 124 -6.61 12.96 6.84
C GLY A 124 -6.46 13.58 8.22
N VAL A 125 -7.20 14.65 8.46
CA VAL A 125 -7.24 15.35 9.75
C VAL A 125 -8.17 14.61 10.71
N HIS A 126 -7.72 14.35 11.93
CA HIS A 126 -8.56 13.72 12.95
C HIS A 126 -9.48 14.76 13.62
N ARG A 127 -10.62 14.31 14.14
CA ARG A 127 -11.68 15.21 14.68
C ARG A 127 -11.27 16.02 15.91
N ASP A 128 -10.23 15.58 16.62
CA ASP A 128 -9.64 16.22 17.81
C ASP A 128 -8.34 16.98 17.50
N VAL A 129 -8.17 17.42 16.24
CA VAL A 129 -6.92 18.06 15.76
C VAL A 129 -6.54 19.31 16.55
N PHE A 130 -7.51 20.06 17.08
CA PHE A 130 -7.23 21.28 17.83
C PHE A 130 -6.50 21.01 19.15
N GLU A 131 -6.62 19.80 19.68
CA GLU A 131 -5.95 19.33 20.90
C GLU A 131 -4.74 18.45 20.60
N SER A 132 -4.85 17.54 19.63
CA SER A 132 -3.86 16.47 19.39
C SER A 132 -2.86 16.79 18.29
N LEU A 133 -3.23 17.67 17.33
CA LEU A 133 -2.55 17.83 16.05
C LEU A 133 -2.34 16.50 15.30
N ASP A 134 -3.24 15.51 15.50
CA ASP A 134 -3.19 14.22 14.80
C ASP A 134 -3.64 14.38 13.33
N ILE A 135 -2.66 14.52 12.46
CA ILE A 135 -2.84 14.71 11.02
C ILE A 135 -2.08 13.61 10.28
N SER A 136 -2.79 12.88 9.42
CA SER A 136 -2.19 11.80 8.64
C SER A 136 -1.12 12.32 7.68
N ARG A 137 0.02 11.60 7.66
CA ARG A 137 1.10 11.79 6.68
C ARG A 137 0.64 11.61 5.23
N ASP A 138 -0.49 10.95 5.01
CA ASP A 138 -1.07 10.77 3.68
C ASP A 138 -1.32 12.12 2.97
N LEU A 139 -1.65 13.19 3.70
CA LEU A 139 -1.88 14.52 3.14
C LEU A 139 -0.60 15.17 2.60
N GLU A 140 0.53 15.00 3.29
CA GLU A 140 1.82 15.47 2.81
C GLU A 140 2.30 14.66 1.58
N GLU A 141 2.07 13.35 1.57
CA GLU A 141 2.43 12.55 0.39
C GLU A 141 1.55 12.92 -0.82
N LEU A 142 0.27 13.25 -0.61
CA LEU A 142 -0.60 13.77 -1.67
C LEU A 142 -0.14 15.11 -2.25
N SER A 143 0.50 15.97 -1.45
CA SER A 143 0.98 17.27 -1.92
C SER A 143 2.34 17.21 -2.63
N GLU A 144 3.17 16.20 -2.31
CA GLU A 144 4.52 16.07 -2.83
C GLU A 144 4.68 15.06 -3.97
N ARG A 145 3.79 14.08 -4.11
CA ARG A 145 3.97 12.94 -5.02
C ARG A 145 3.19 13.09 -6.31
N SER A 146 3.82 12.72 -7.41
CA SER A 146 3.22 12.66 -8.75
C SER A 146 2.53 11.31 -8.99
N ILE A 147 1.48 11.04 -8.23
CA ILE A 147 0.67 9.81 -8.30
C ILE A 147 -0.82 10.12 -8.14
N ILE A 148 -1.68 9.42 -8.89
CA ILE A 148 -3.13 9.50 -8.74
C ILE A 148 -3.58 8.47 -7.71
N ILE A 149 -4.29 8.91 -6.67
CA ILE A 149 -4.90 8.04 -5.66
C ILE A 149 -6.41 7.98 -5.88
N VAL A 150 -6.93 6.78 -6.13
CA VAL A 150 -8.37 6.50 -6.25
C VAL A 150 -8.86 5.91 -4.93
N SER A 151 -9.83 6.56 -4.30
CA SER A 151 -10.43 6.12 -3.03
C SER A 151 -11.92 6.46 -2.96
N SER A 152 -12.62 5.95 -1.94
CA SER A 152 -13.98 6.39 -1.58
C SER A 152 -13.98 7.66 -0.71
N GLY A 153 -12.99 8.53 -0.88
CA GLY A 153 -12.78 9.74 -0.08
C GLY A 153 -11.80 9.55 1.09
N VAL A 154 -11.93 10.43 2.09
CA VAL A 154 -11.28 10.29 3.41
C VAL A 154 -12.02 9.24 4.25
N LYS A 155 -11.33 8.55 5.14
CA LYS A 155 -11.99 7.60 6.07
C LYS A 155 -13.06 8.32 6.90
N SER A 156 -14.23 7.72 7.04
CA SER A 156 -15.40 8.33 7.71
C SER A 156 -15.21 8.68 9.20
N ILE A 157 -14.14 8.16 9.82
CA ILE A 157 -13.75 8.47 11.21
C ILE A 157 -13.01 9.82 11.35
N LEU A 158 -12.64 10.43 10.22
CA LEU A 158 -11.91 11.69 10.16
C LEU A 158 -12.88 12.89 10.14
N ASP A 159 -12.29 14.09 10.16
CA ASP A 159 -12.98 15.37 9.89
C ASP A 159 -12.94 15.68 8.39
#